data_AF-A0A4R6R1E8-F1
#
_entry.id   AF-A0A4R6R1E8-F1
#
_cell.length_a   1.000
_cell.length_b   1.000
_cell.length_c   1.000
_cell.angle_alpha   90.00
_cell.angle_beta   90.00
_cell.angle_gamma   90.00
#
_symmetry.space_group_name_H-M   'P 1'
#
loop_
_entity.id
_entity.type
_entity.pdbx_description
1 polymer ?
#
loop_
_entity_poly.entity_id
_entity_poly.type
_entity_poly.pdbx_seq_one_letter_code
_entity_poly.pdbx_strand_id
1 'polypeptide(L)'
;MLLAQSSYVVRPALGLVLLAMGGLTQAQQPASAEPIAPPEFMVTYRSPIGSYQGFSDPVLAAWKESNDLVGRIGGWRAYARESRGGPNIKPSSESERDDPHAGHGESRR
;
A
#
# COMPACT_ATOMS: atom_id res chain seq x y z
N MET A 1 31.05 62.62 25.11
CA MET A 1 30.93 61.78 23.90
C MET A 1 31.58 62.54 22.75
N LEU A 2 32.78 62.13 22.32
CA LEU A 2 33.48 62.70 21.17
C LEU A 2 33.54 61.64 20.06
N LEU A 3 33.08 62.01 18.86
CA LEU A 3 33.43 61.29 17.63
C LEU A 3 34.83 61.76 17.18
N ALA A 4 35.68 60.83 16.78
CA ALA A 4 36.76 61.11 15.84
C ALA A 4 37.09 59.84 15.05
N GLN A 5 36.77 59.89 13.76
CA GLN A 5 37.14 58.95 12.71
C GLN A 5 38.64 59.09 12.43
N SER A 6 39.37 57.98 12.19
CA SER A 6 40.33 57.92 11.08
C SER A 6 40.95 56.52 10.88
N SER A 7 40.87 56.06 9.62
CA SER A 7 41.78 55.13 8.91
C SER A 7 41.77 53.67 9.39
N TYR A 8 41.66 52.64 8.54
CA TYR A 8 42.56 52.37 7.43
C TYR A 8 41.85 51.78 6.21
N VAL A 9 42.13 52.40 5.07
CA VAL A 9 42.20 51.77 3.75
C VAL A 9 42.99 50.48 3.88
N VAL A 10 42.43 49.31 3.53
CA VAL A 10 42.99 48.34 2.56
C VAL A 10 41.88 47.33 2.21
N ARG A 11 41.09 47.63 1.18
CA ARG A 11 40.59 46.58 0.25
C ARG A 11 41.72 46.50 -0.78
N PRO A 12 42.41 45.36 -0.98
CA PRO A 12 41.83 44.29 -1.80
C PRO A 12 42.49 42.91 -1.56
N ALA A 13 42.41 42.32 -0.36
CA ALA A 13 42.99 40.99 -0.12
C ALA A 13 41.96 39.85 -0.01
N LEU A 14 40.66 40.13 -0.22
CA LEU A 14 39.61 39.10 -0.16
C LEU A 14 39.26 38.49 -1.53
N GLY A 15 39.97 38.86 -2.60
CA GLY A 15 39.78 38.29 -3.94
C GLY A 15 40.64 37.04 -4.21
N LEU A 16 41.70 36.81 -3.42
CA LEU A 16 42.67 35.73 -3.66
C LEU A 16 42.49 34.50 -2.75
N VAL A 17 41.58 34.54 -1.78
CA VAL A 17 41.35 33.39 -0.88
C VAL A 17 40.36 32.37 -1.46
N LEU A 18 39.47 32.77 -2.37
CA LEU A 18 38.47 31.86 -2.97
C LEU A 18 39.01 31.00 -4.12
N LEU A 19 40.24 31.21 -4.59
CA LEU A 19 40.87 30.42 -5.66
C LEU A 19 41.87 29.37 -5.13
N ALA A 20 41.75 28.95 -3.87
CA ALA A 20 42.56 27.86 -3.29
C ALA A 20 41.73 26.60 -2.97
N MET A 21 40.43 26.60 -3.27
CA MET A 21 39.54 25.45 -3.07
C MET A 21 39.43 24.57 -4.34
N GLY A 22 40.49 24.58 -5.17
CA GLY A 22 40.54 23.86 -6.43
C GLY A 22 41.48 22.68 -6.34
N GLY A 23 40.97 21.53 -5.93
CA GLY A 23 41.63 20.25 -6.15
C GLY A 23 42.11 19.58 -4.89
N LEU A 24 41.46 18.46 -4.57
CA LEU A 24 42.06 17.15 -4.34
C LEU A 24 40.89 16.14 -4.33
N THR A 25 40.31 15.86 -5.50
CA THR A 25 39.49 14.65 -5.64
C THR A 25 40.44 13.47 -5.73
N GLN A 26 40.83 12.93 -4.58
CA GLN A 26 41.61 11.70 -4.55
C GLN A 26 40.64 10.56 -4.89
N ALA A 27 40.77 10.01 -6.11
CA ALA A 27 40.06 8.79 -6.47
C ALA A 27 40.51 7.69 -5.50
N GLN A 28 39.55 7.06 -4.82
CA GLN A 28 39.87 5.88 -4.02
C GLN A 28 40.38 4.81 -4.99
N GLN A 29 41.65 4.45 -4.87
CA GLN A 29 42.15 3.25 -5.53
C GLN A 29 41.32 2.08 -5.01
N PRO A 30 40.71 1.26 -5.88
CA PRO A 30 40.08 0.03 -5.42
C PRO A 30 41.15 -0.76 -4.67
N ALA A 31 40.84 -1.16 -3.44
CA ALA A 31 41.69 -2.05 -2.69
C ALA A 31 41.99 -3.26 -3.58
N SER A 32 43.27 -3.61 -3.72
CA SER A 32 43.67 -4.83 -4.40
C SER A 32 42.97 -5.98 -3.68
N ALA A 33 41.98 -6.60 -4.33
CA ALA A 33 41.29 -7.74 -3.74
C ALA A 33 42.32 -8.86 -3.63
N GLU A 34 42.67 -9.25 -2.40
CA GLU A 34 43.41 -10.48 -2.19
C GLU A 34 42.57 -11.63 -2.74
N PRO A 35 43.19 -12.64 -3.38
CA PRO A 35 42.46 -13.81 -3.87
C PRO A 35 41.73 -14.46 -2.69
N ILE A 36 40.41 -14.34 -2.68
CA ILE A 36 39.58 -15.03 -1.70
C ILE A 36 39.78 -16.53 -1.96
N ALA A 37 40.36 -17.23 -0.97
CA ALA A 37 40.48 -18.67 -1.02
C ALA A 37 39.09 -19.28 -1.27
N PRO A 38 38.96 -20.27 -2.17
CA PRO A 38 37.67 -20.89 -2.43
C PRO A 38 37.11 -21.48 -1.12
N PRO A 39 35.80 -21.36 -0.89
CA PRO A 39 35.18 -21.83 0.35
C PRO A 39 35.43 -23.34 0.52
N GLU A 40 35.75 -23.74 1.74
CA GLU A 40 36.12 -25.10 2.13
C GLU A 40 34.98 -26.10 1.96
N PHE A 41 33.74 -25.60 1.84
CA PHE A 41 32.53 -26.37 1.65
C PHE A 41 31.54 -25.60 0.77
N MET A 42 30.87 -26.33 -0.12
CA MET A 42 29.79 -25.78 -0.95
C MET A 42 28.46 -25.94 -0.21
N VAL A 43 27.80 -24.83 0.11
CA VAL A 43 26.43 -24.84 0.64
C VAL A 43 25.46 -24.87 -0.53
N THR A 44 24.70 -25.96 -0.64
CA THR A 44 23.60 -26.03 -1.61
C THR A 44 22.37 -25.36 -1.01
N TYR A 45 22.06 -24.15 -1.46
CA TYR A 45 20.84 -23.47 -1.07
C TYR A 45 19.64 -24.02 -1.87
N ARG A 46 18.63 -24.53 -1.16
CA ARG A 46 17.34 -24.86 -1.76
C ARG A 46 16.29 -23.91 -1.22
N SER A 47 15.64 -23.18 -2.13
CA SER A 47 14.56 -22.27 -1.77
C SER A 47 13.38 -23.03 -1.15
N PRO A 48 12.85 -22.61 0.01
CA PRO A 48 11.65 -23.21 0.63
C PRO A 48 10.40 -23.07 -0.24
N ILE A 49 10.35 -22.06 -1.11
CA ILE A 49 9.23 -21.78 -2.00
C ILE A 49 9.43 -22.38 -3.41
N GLY A 50 10.39 -23.28 -3.59
CA GLY A 50 10.65 -23.90 -4.89
C GLY A 50 9.46 -24.68 -5.47
N SER A 51 8.48 -25.03 -4.62
CA SER A 51 7.23 -25.68 -5.01
C SER A 51 6.01 -24.79 -4.86
N TYR A 52 6.18 -23.48 -4.66
CA TYR A 52 5.06 -22.57 -4.48
C TYR A 52 4.23 -22.52 -5.76
N GLN A 53 2.96 -22.90 -5.65
CA GLN A 53 1.98 -22.69 -6.69
C GLN A 53 1.42 -21.27 -6.53
N GLY A 54 1.39 -20.54 -7.63
CA GLY A 54 0.74 -19.23 -7.65
C GLY A 54 -0.73 -19.34 -7.28
N PHE A 55 -1.28 -18.26 -6.73
CA PHE A 55 -2.71 -18.15 -6.55
C PHE A 55 -3.38 -18.23 -7.94
N SER A 56 -4.37 -19.12 -8.05
CA SER A 56 -5.26 -19.20 -9.20
C SER A 56 -6.64 -18.77 -8.73
N ASP A 57 -7.31 -17.96 -9.54
CA ASP A 57 -8.70 -17.64 -9.29
C ASP A 57 -9.53 -18.93 -9.29
N PRO A 58 -10.42 -19.12 -8.29
CA PRO A 58 -11.35 -20.23 -8.32
C PRO A 58 -12.33 -20.05 -9.48
N VAL A 59 -12.83 -21.16 -10.03
CA VAL A 59 -13.92 -21.12 -11.00
C VAL A 59 -15.16 -20.59 -10.29
N LEU A 60 -15.51 -19.34 -10.55
CA LEU A 60 -16.71 -18.72 -10.02
C LEU A 60 -17.92 -19.16 -10.83
N ALA A 61 -18.99 -19.57 -10.15
CA ALA A 61 -20.27 -19.80 -10.80
C ALA A 61 -20.76 -18.49 -11.44
N ALA A 62 -21.49 -18.62 -12.56
CA ALA A 62 -22.02 -17.46 -13.26
C ALA A 62 -22.88 -16.63 -12.31
N TRP A 63 -22.62 -15.31 -12.25
CA TRP A 63 -23.30 -14.39 -11.32
C TRP A 63 -24.82 -14.52 -11.35
N LYS A 64 -25.40 -14.69 -12.55
CA LYS A 64 -26.84 -14.87 -12.73
C LYS A 64 -27.33 -16.16 -12.06
N GLU A 65 -26.69 -17.29 -12.33
CA GLU A 65 -27.09 -18.59 -11.80
C GLU A 65 -27.01 -18.63 -10.27
N SER A 66 -25.97 -18.04 -9.69
CA SER A 66 -25.83 -17.87 -8.23
C SER A 66 -27.00 -17.09 -7.63
N ASN A 67 -27.42 -16.00 -8.28
CA ASN A 67 -28.56 -15.21 -7.81
C ASN A 67 -29.90 -15.92 -8.00
N ASP A 68 -30.08 -16.63 -9.10
CA ASP A 68 -31.28 -17.43 -9.35
C ASP A 68 -31.43 -18.56 -8.30
N LEU A 69 -30.31 -19.16 -7.87
CA LEU A 69 -30.29 -20.12 -6.77
C LEU A 69 -30.72 -19.48 -5.46
N VAL A 70 -30.18 -18.30 -5.11
CA VAL A 70 -30.58 -17.57 -3.91
C VAL A 70 -32.09 -17.29 -3.92
N GLY A 71 -32.65 -16.88 -5.06
CA GLY A 71 -34.10 -16.71 -5.22
C GLY A 71 -34.89 -17.99 -4.92
N ARG A 72 -34.44 -19.14 -5.43
CA ARG A 72 -35.09 -20.44 -5.21
C ARG A 72 -35.10 -20.92 -3.75
N ILE A 73 -34.03 -20.64 -2.99
CA ILE A 73 -33.90 -21.11 -1.59
C ILE A 73 -34.55 -20.17 -0.56
N GLY A 74 -35.24 -19.10 -0.99
CA GLY A 74 -35.95 -18.17 -0.11
C GLY A 74 -35.51 -16.71 -0.22
N GLY A 75 -34.53 -16.42 -1.08
CA GLY A 75 -34.05 -15.07 -1.35
C GLY A 75 -33.26 -14.45 -0.19
N TRP A 76 -32.75 -13.25 -0.42
CA TRP A 76 -31.96 -12.50 0.57
C TRP A 76 -32.72 -12.16 1.86
N ARG A 77 -34.07 -12.12 1.82
CA ARG A 77 -34.92 -11.87 2.99
C ARG A 77 -34.86 -13.01 4.01
N ALA A 78 -34.62 -14.26 3.56
CA ALA A 78 -34.44 -15.40 4.46
C ALA A 78 -33.16 -15.22 5.29
N TYR A 79 -32.04 -14.93 4.63
CA TYR A 79 -30.76 -14.63 5.29
C TYR A 79 -30.83 -13.42 6.23
N ALA A 80 -31.54 -12.36 5.83
CA ALA A 80 -31.72 -11.18 6.66
C ALA A 80 -32.52 -11.44 7.95
N ARG A 81 -33.32 -12.53 8.00
CA ARG A 81 -34.07 -12.94 9.18
C ARG A 81 -33.18 -13.72 10.15
N GLU A 82 -32.28 -14.55 9.63
CA GLU A 82 -31.30 -15.29 10.43
C GLU A 82 -30.35 -14.34 11.16
N SER A 83 -29.87 -13.29 10.47
CA SER A 83 -28.98 -12.29 11.07
C SER A 83 -29.66 -11.42 12.14
N ARG A 84 -31.00 -11.37 12.16
CA ARG A 84 -31.80 -10.62 13.14
C ARG A 84 -32.30 -11.47 14.32
N GLY A 85 -31.85 -12.72 14.45
CA GLY A 85 -32.15 -13.56 15.62
C GLY A 85 -33.15 -14.70 15.38
N GLY A 86 -33.40 -15.09 14.13
CA GLY A 86 -34.15 -16.31 13.81
C GLY A 86 -35.66 -16.23 14.09
N PRO A 87 -36.41 -17.32 13.86
CA PRO A 87 -37.88 -17.32 13.82
C PRO A 87 -38.57 -17.07 15.17
N ASN A 88 -37.82 -16.90 16.28
CA ASN A 88 -38.39 -16.68 17.61
C ASN A 88 -37.84 -15.39 18.26
N ILE A 89 -37.89 -14.28 17.52
CA ILE A 89 -37.86 -12.95 18.12
C ILE A 89 -39.28 -12.42 18.06
N LYS A 90 -39.93 -12.28 19.23
CA LYS A 90 -41.20 -11.56 19.32
C LYS A 90 -40.98 -10.16 18.73
N PRO A 91 -41.87 -9.68 17.84
CA PRO A 91 -41.70 -8.36 17.25
C PRO A 91 -41.79 -7.33 18.37
N SER A 92 -40.66 -6.70 18.70
CA SER A 92 -40.68 -5.39 19.32
C SER A 92 -41.27 -4.45 18.27
N SER A 93 -42.46 -3.93 18.59
CA SER A 93 -43.22 -2.97 17.80
C SER A 93 -42.41 -1.69 17.59
N GLU A 94 -41.49 -1.70 16.63
CA GLU A 94 -40.80 -0.47 16.20
C GLU A 94 -40.21 -0.69 14.81
N SER A 95 -41.06 -0.65 13.78
CA SER A 95 -40.77 -0.07 12.46
C SER A 95 -41.83 -0.50 11.44
N GLU A 96 -43.05 -0.02 11.65
CA GLU A 96 -43.89 0.33 10.52
C GLU A 96 -43.29 1.61 9.91
N ARG A 97 -42.25 1.44 9.10
CA ARG A 97 -41.75 2.49 8.22
C ARG A 97 -42.03 2.03 6.81
N ASP A 98 -42.92 2.76 6.15
CA ASP A 98 -43.22 2.69 4.72
C ASP A 98 -41.99 2.28 3.92
N ASP A 99 -42.11 1.23 3.11
CA ASP A 99 -41.04 0.70 2.26
C ASP A 99 -40.91 1.60 1.02
N PRO A 100 -39.87 2.46 0.91
CA PRO A 100 -39.74 3.41 -0.19
C PRO A 100 -39.35 2.76 -1.52
N HIS A 101 -39.15 1.44 -1.55
CA HIS A 101 -38.77 0.69 -2.75
C HIS A 101 -39.94 0.00 -3.48
N ALA A 102 -41.18 0.17 -3.00
CA ALA A 102 -42.37 -0.43 -3.62
C ALA A 102 -42.72 0.14 -5.02
N GLY A 103 -42.10 1.24 -5.45
CA GLY A 103 -42.53 2.01 -6.62
C GLY A 103 -41.90 1.67 -7.99
N HIS A 104 -41.00 0.69 -8.11
CA HIS A 104 -40.28 0.46 -9.39
C HIS A 104 -40.72 -0.79 -10.17
N GLY A 105 -41.89 -1.35 -9.86
CA GLY A 105 -42.41 -2.59 -10.48
C GLY A 105 -43.46 -2.40 -11.57
N GLU A 106 -43.86 -1.17 -11.90
CA GLU A 106 -44.92 -0.94 -12.88
C GLU A 106 -44.49 0.10 -13.90
N SER A 107 -43.81 -0.35 -14.95
CA SER A 107 -43.95 0.29 -16.26
C SER A 107 -43.64 -0.66 -17.41
N ARG A 108 -44.71 -0.89 -18.18
CA ARG A 108 -44.75 -1.05 -19.64
C ARG A 108 -44.82 -2.49 -20.19
N ARG A 109 -46.06 -2.86 -20.54
CA ARG A 109 -46.39 -3.64 -21.76
C ARG A 109 -45.98 -2.86 -23.00
#